data_AF-A0AAW2LRH5-F1
#
_entry.id   AF-A0AAW2LRH5-F1
#
_cell.length_a   1.000
_cell.length_b   1.000
_cell.length_c   1.000
_cell.angle_alpha   90.00
_cell.angle_beta   90.00
_cell.angle_gamma   90.00
#
_symmetry.space_group_name_H-M   'P 1'
#
loop_
_entity.id
_entity.type
_entity.pdbx_description
1 polymer ?
#
loop_
_entity_poly.entity_id
_entity_poly.type
_entity_poly.pdbx_seq_one_letter_code
_entity_poly.pdbx_strand_id
1 'polypeptide(L)'
;MDPCQAHPLTKPINPTDLYRAIRDSQLTGMSGYSKEGLPVIAVGVGRSTYDKASIHYYVQSHIQMNEYRDRVILPSASKKFGRYIGTCIKILDMTGLRISALNQLKLLSVISTIDDLNYPEKTETYYIVNAPYIFSACWKVVRPLLQERTRKKVQVLSGSGRDELLKIMDYESLPHFCRKEGSGSSRHSRDGTISDCFSLDHPFHQQLYNYVKEQAAVVGQPSDMARST
;
A
#
# COMPACT_ATOMS: atom_id res chain seq x y z
N MET A 1 -0.31 22.79 19.44
CA MET A 1 0.02 21.40 19.10
C MET A 1 -0.33 20.58 20.32
N ASP A 2 -1.39 19.78 20.23
CA ASP A 2 -2.01 19.13 21.37
C ASP A 2 -1.39 17.73 21.59
N PRO A 3 -0.79 17.42 22.76
CA PRO A 3 -0.12 16.14 23.02
C PRO A 3 -1.07 14.95 23.22
N CYS A 4 -2.40 15.15 23.10
CA CYS A 4 -3.41 14.16 23.49
C CYS A 4 -4.03 13.30 22.36
N GLN A 5 -3.43 13.21 21.17
CA GLN A 5 -3.83 12.21 20.16
C GLN A 5 -2.86 11.03 20.05
N ALA A 6 -2.63 10.34 21.17
CA ALA A 6 -2.24 8.93 21.13
C ALA A 6 -3.47 8.14 20.64
N HIS A 7 -3.66 8.03 19.32
CA HIS A 7 -4.82 7.33 18.77
C HIS A 7 -4.65 5.81 19.00
N PRO A 8 -5.62 5.11 19.63
CA PRO A 8 -5.57 3.66 19.95
C PRO A 8 -5.47 2.66 18.76
N LEU A 9 -5.14 3.12 17.56
CA LEU A 9 -5.30 2.40 16.29
C LEU A 9 -4.02 1.72 15.75
N THR A 10 -2.89 1.83 16.44
CA THR A 10 -1.60 1.22 16.05
C THR A 10 -1.20 0.07 16.97
N LYS A 11 -2.17 -0.64 17.56
CA LYS A 11 -1.85 -1.89 18.28
C LYS A 11 -1.20 -2.87 17.30
N PRO A 12 -0.14 -3.59 17.71
CA PRO A 12 0.47 -4.60 16.89
C PRO A 12 -0.52 -5.75 16.69
N ILE A 13 -0.48 -6.35 15.50
CA ILE A 13 -1.27 -7.56 15.23
C ILE A 13 -0.45 -8.73 15.78
N ASN A 14 -0.99 -9.39 16.81
CA ASN A 14 -0.35 -10.51 17.50
C ASN A 14 -1.20 -11.79 17.34
N PRO A 15 -0.58 -12.99 17.29
CA PRO A 15 0.87 -13.23 17.28
C PRO A 15 1.54 -12.83 15.96
N THR A 16 2.87 -12.78 15.91
CA THR A 16 3.64 -12.40 14.71
C THR A 16 3.27 -13.24 13.48
N ASP A 17 2.94 -14.52 13.65
CA ASP A 17 2.53 -15.39 12.54
C ASP A 17 1.19 -14.97 11.93
N LEU A 18 0.27 -14.42 12.74
CA LEU A 18 -0.97 -13.82 12.23
C LEU A 18 -0.67 -12.58 11.39
N TYR A 19 0.22 -11.70 11.86
CA TYR A 19 0.66 -10.54 11.08
C TYR A 19 1.25 -10.95 9.73
N ARG A 20 2.15 -11.95 9.72
CA ARG A 20 2.76 -12.48 8.49
C ARG A 20 1.70 -13.03 7.54
N ALA A 21 0.80 -13.87 8.03
CA ALA A 21 -0.26 -14.44 7.21
C ALA A 21 -1.19 -13.37 6.60
N ILE A 22 -1.51 -12.32 7.35
CA ILE A 22 -2.28 -11.18 6.83
C ILE A 22 -1.51 -10.45 5.73
N ARG A 23 -0.22 -10.16 5.93
CA ARG A 23 0.61 -9.46 4.95
C ARG A 23 0.86 -10.29 3.68
N ASP A 24 0.98 -11.60 3.80
CA ASP A 24 1.14 -12.52 2.67
C ASP A 24 -0.14 -12.65 1.84
N SER A 25 -1.31 -12.39 2.44
CA SER A 25 -2.62 -12.43 1.76
C SER A 25 -3.16 -11.06 1.35
N GLN A 26 -2.55 -9.98 1.84
CA GLN A 26 -2.81 -8.58 1.47
C GLN A 26 -1.55 -8.01 0.81
N LEU A 27 -1.37 -8.29 -0.49
CA LEU A 27 -0.16 -7.92 -1.21
C LEU A 27 -0.09 -6.40 -1.41
N THR A 28 0.83 -5.79 -0.69
CA THR A 28 1.03 -4.34 -0.63
C THR A 28 2.50 -4.05 -0.35
N GLY A 29 3.03 -2.94 -0.84
CA GLY A 29 4.44 -2.62 -0.67
C GLY A 29 4.79 -1.25 -1.21
N MET A 30 6.07 -0.89 -1.09
CA MET A 30 6.63 0.33 -1.67
C MET A 30 7.76 -0.07 -2.62
N SER A 31 7.74 0.48 -3.84
CA SER A 31 8.69 0.13 -4.90
C SER A 31 9.77 1.20 -5.13
N GLY A 32 9.54 2.44 -4.70
CA GLY A 32 10.47 3.54 -4.88
C GLY A 32 9.77 4.89 -4.87
N TYR A 33 10.29 5.81 -5.68
CA TYR A 33 9.78 7.17 -5.82
C TYR A 33 9.61 7.55 -7.29
N SER A 34 8.63 8.39 -7.59
CA SER A 34 8.57 9.06 -8.91
C SER A 34 9.73 10.03 -9.09
N LYS A 35 9.90 10.53 -10.32
CA LYS A 35 10.87 11.59 -10.65
C LYS A 35 10.61 12.88 -9.85
N GLU A 36 9.36 13.09 -9.46
CA GLU A 36 8.97 14.19 -8.59
C GLU A 36 9.20 13.89 -7.10
N GLY A 37 9.54 12.66 -6.73
CA GLY A 37 9.76 12.27 -5.34
C GLY A 37 8.50 11.78 -4.62
N LEU A 38 7.41 11.51 -5.34
CA LEU A 38 6.21 10.91 -4.76
C LEU A 38 6.47 9.43 -4.45
N PRO A 39 6.19 8.94 -3.23
CA PRO A 39 6.26 7.51 -2.92
C PRO A 39 5.40 6.67 -3.87
N VAL A 40 5.93 5.55 -4.36
CA VAL A 40 5.22 4.61 -5.23
C VAL A 40 4.80 3.38 -4.43
N ILE A 41 3.51 3.33 -4.08
CA ILE A 41 2.88 2.23 -3.36
C ILE A 41 2.35 1.21 -4.39
N ALA A 42 2.77 -0.04 -4.26
CA ALA A 42 2.32 -1.15 -5.09
C ALA A 42 1.28 -1.97 -4.35
N VAL A 43 0.23 -2.44 -5.04
CA VAL A 43 -0.81 -3.32 -4.48
C VAL A 43 -1.09 -4.46 -5.46
N GLY A 44 -0.93 -5.70 -5.01
CA GLY A 44 -1.21 -6.91 -5.79
C GLY A 44 -2.69 -7.30 -5.70
N VAL A 45 -3.57 -6.52 -6.32
CA VAL A 45 -5.03 -6.68 -6.21
C VAL A 45 -5.48 -8.07 -6.69
N GLY A 46 -5.00 -8.51 -7.85
CA GLY A 46 -5.46 -9.76 -8.46
C GLY A 46 -5.06 -11.02 -7.68
N ARG A 47 -3.98 -10.96 -6.90
CA ARG A 47 -3.43 -12.07 -6.12
C ARG A 47 -3.69 -11.98 -4.61
N SER A 48 -4.27 -10.89 -4.12
CA SER A 48 -4.63 -10.76 -2.70
C SER A 48 -5.89 -11.55 -2.40
N THR A 49 -5.83 -12.44 -1.40
CA THR A 49 -6.90 -13.40 -1.08
C THR A 49 -7.76 -12.97 0.10
N TYR A 50 -7.18 -12.24 1.06
CA TYR A 50 -7.85 -11.79 2.29
C TYR A 50 -8.52 -12.93 3.09
N ASP A 51 -7.92 -14.13 3.10
CA ASP A 51 -8.50 -15.38 3.62
C ASP A 51 -7.86 -15.90 4.93
N LYS A 52 -6.89 -15.17 5.50
CA LYS A 52 -6.10 -15.64 6.66
C LYS A 52 -6.60 -15.14 8.01
N ALA A 53 -7.48 -14.14 8.01
CA ALA A 53 -7.99 -13.52 9.23
C ALA A 53 -9.38 -12.94 9.02
N SER A 54 -10.03 -12.51 10.10
CA SER A 54 -11.27 -11.74 10.00
C SER A 54 -11.04 -10.37 9.35
N ILE A 55 -12.10 -9.80 8.80
CA ILE A 55 -12.13 -8.46 8.20
C ILE A 55 -11.50 -7.39 9.10
N HIS A 56 -11.68 -7.50 10.42
CA HIS A 56 -11.14 -6.57 11.40
C HIS A 56 -9.62 -6.45 11.32
N TYR A 57 -8.91 -7.58 11.15
CA TYR A 57 -7.47 -7.57 11.08
C TYR A 57 -6.94 -6.99 9.77
N TYR A 58 -7.63 -7.20 8.65
CA TYR A 58 -7.27 -6.55 7.37
C TYR A 58 -7.52 -5.05 7.41
N VAL A 59 -8.60 -4.61 8.07
CA VAL A 59 -8.87 -3.20 8.32
C VAL A 59 -7.77 -2.60 9.21
N GLN A 60 -7.38 -3.27 10.29
CA GLN A 60 -6.29 -2.83 11.16
C GLN A 60 -4.96 -2.76 10.40
N SER A 61 -4.65 -3.76 9.56
CA SER A 61 -3.45 -3.79 8.71
C SER A 61 -3.43 -2.62 7.72
N HIS A 62 -4.59 -2.28 7.14
CA HIS A 62 -4.77 -1.11 6.25
C HIS A 62 -4.52 0.21 6.97
N ILE A 63 -5.11 0.37 8.16
CA ILE A 63 -4.89 1.53 9.03
C ILE A 63 -3.40 1.69 9.37
N GLN A 64 -2.72 0.62 9.79
CA GLN A 64 -1.28 0.64 10.09
C GLN A 64 -0.44 1.14 8.90
N MET A 65 -0.77 0.72 7.67
CA MET A 65 -0.08 1.20 6.48
C MET A 65 -0.34 2.68 6.21
N ASN A 66 -1.58 3.13 6.36
CA ASN A 66 -1.94 4.53 6.17
C ASN A 66 -1.26 5.44 7.20
N GLU A 67 -1.24 5.04 8.49
CA GLU A 67 -0.53 5.78 9.53
C GLU A 67 0.97 5.83 9.26
N TYR A 68 1.57 4.70 8.87
CA TYR A 68 3.00 4.68 8.53
C TYR A 68 3.31 5.54 7.30
N ARG A 69 2.43 5.52 6.29
CA ARG A 69 2.55 6.42 5.13
C ARG A 69 2.57 7.88 5.58
N ASP A 70 1.62 8.26 6.42
CA ASP A 70 1.38 9.67 6.77
C ASP A 70 2.40 10.21 7.78
N ARG A 71 2.82 9.37 8.75
CA ARG A 71 3.74 9.76 9.82
C ARG A 71 5.21 9.54 9.50
N VAL A 72 5.52 8.60 8.60
CA VAL A 72 6.92 8.22 8.31
C VAL A 72 7.27 8.44 6.86
N ILE A 73 6.54 7.83 5.92
CA ILE A 73 6.94 7.86 4.50
C ILE A 73 6.86 9.26 3.90
N LEU A 74 5.74 9.97 4.05
CA LEU A 74 5.55 11.31 3.48
C LEU A 74 6.50 12.37 4.08
N PRO A 75 6.71 12.44 5.42
CA PRO A 75 7.71 13.33 6.01
C PRO A 75 9.14 12.98 5.58
N SER A 76 9.47 11.69 5.50
CA SER A 76 10.80 11.25 5.06
C SER A 76 11.05 11.58 3.59
N ALA A 77 10.03 11.42 2.73
CA ALA A 77 10.09 11.85 1.34
C ALA A 77 10.30 13.36 1.25
N SER A 78 9.55 14.14 2.04
CA SER A 78 9.69 15.60 2.05
C SER A 78 11.10 16.05 2.41
N LYS A 79 11.69 15.43 3.45
CA LYS A 79 13.07 15.68 3.86
C LYS A 79 14.08 15.26 2.79
N LYS A 80 13.89 14.08 2.18
CA LYS A 80 14.79 13.53 1.15
C LYS A 80 14.84 14.41 -0.10
N PHE A 81 13.70 14.94 -0.55
CA PHE A 81 13.59 15.71 -1.79
C PHE A 81 13.59 17.24 -1.57
N GLY A 82 13.79 17.70 -0.33
CA GLY A 82 13.92 19.14 -0.02
C GLY A 82 12.67 19.98 -0.29
N ARG A 83 11.49 19.35 -0.41
CA ARG A 83 10.22 20.01 -0.71
C ARG A 83 9.06 19.28 -0.05
N TYR A 84 7.91 19.93 0.11
CA TYR A 84 6.74 19.26 0.66
C TYR A 84 6.23 18.15 -0.28
N ILE A 85 6.14 16.93 0.25
CA ILE A 85 5.56 15.74 -0.39
C ILE A 85 4.38 15.28 0.47
N GLY A 86 3.18 15.60 0.01
CA GLY A 86 1.93 15.29 0.71
C GLY A 86 1.10 14.17 0.08
N THR A 87 1.51 13.64 -1.07
CA THR A 87 0.77 12.62 -1.82
C THR A 87 1.67 11.47 -2.27
N CYS A 88 1.05 10.39 -2.73
CA CYS A 88 1.72 9.20 -3.27
C CYS A 88 1.07 8.75 -4.58
N ILE A 89 1.76 7.89 -5.32
CA ILE A 89 1.23 7.17 -6.47
C ILE A 89 0.90 5.74 -6.03
N LYS A 90 -0.24 5.22 -6.48
CA LYS A 90 -0.62 3.82 -6.26
C LYS A 90 -0.65 3.05 -7.56
N ILE A 91 0.07 1.92 -7.63
CA ILE A 91 0.06 1.01 -8.78
C ILE A 91 -0.63 -0.29 -8.35
N LEU A 92 -1.75 -0.59 -8.99
CA LEU A 92 -2.63 -1.72 -8.70
C LEU A 92 -2.43 -2.81 -9.77
N ASP A 93 -1.76 -3.89 -9.39
CA ASP A 93 -1.54 -5.05 -10.25
C ASP A 93 -2.76 -5.98 -10.24
N MET A 94 -3.36 -6.15 -11.40
CA MET A 94 -4.54 -7.00 -11.60
C MET A 94 -4.17 -8.42 -12.04
N THR A 95 -2.88 -8.75 -12.14
CA THR A 95 -2.42 -10.11 -12.44
C THR A 95 -3.09 -11.12 -11.50
N GLY A 96 -3.71 -12.15 -12.04
CA GLY A 96 -4.39 -13.19 -11.26
C GLY A 96 -5.82 -12.86 -10.82
N LEU A 97 -6.36 -11.68 -11.18
CA LEU A 97 -7.73 -11.28 -10.81
C LEU A 97 -8.77 -12.30 -11.32
N ARG A 98 -9.69 -12.68 -10.42
CA ARG A 98 -10.81 -13.59 -10.66
C ARG A 98 -12.11 -12.96 -10.22
N ILE A 99 -13.25 -13.42 -10.74
CA ILE A 99 -14.59 -12.97 -10.32
C ILE A 99 -14.79 -13.13 -8.80
N SER A 100 -14.20 -14.18 -8.21
CA SER A 100 -14.24 -14.44 -6.77
C SER A 100 -13.67 -13.31 -5.90
N ALA A 101 -12.89 -12.38 -6.47
CA ALA A 101 -12.45 -11.18 -5.76
C ALA A 101 -13.64 -10.30 -5.30
N LEU A 102 -14.79 -10.39 -5.99
CA LEU A 102 -16.02 -9.72 -5.58
C LEU A 102 -16.60 -10.25 -4.26
N ASN A 103 -16.17 -11.43 -3.78
CA ASN A 103 -16.54 -11.90 -2.44
C ASN A 103 -15.97 -10.99 -1.34
N GLN A 104 -14.93 -10.20 -1.64
CA GLN A 104 -14.29 -9.26 -0.72
C GLN A 104 -14.91 -7.85 -0.75
N LEU A 105 -16.06 -7.64 -1.42
CA LEU A 105 -16.72 -6.33 -1.50
C LEU A 105 -17.03 -5.71 -0.14
N LYS A 106 -17.36 -6.53 0.87
CA LYS A 106 -17.60 -6.05 2.24
C LYS A 106 -16.33 -5.43 2.84
N LEU A 107 -15.19 -6.09 2.71
CA LEU A 107 -13.89 -5.56 3.15
C LEU A 107 -13.56 -4.26 2.42
N LEU A 108 -13.71 -4.25 1.10
CA LEU A 108 -13.45 -3.05 0.28
C LEU A 108 -14.34 -1.88 0.69
N SER A 109 -15.63 -2.13 0.94
CA SER A 109 -16.57 -1.09 1.38
C SER A 109 -16.16 -0.52 2.73
N VAL A 110 -15.79 -1.36 3.71
CA VAL A 110 -15.34 -0.90 5.03
C VAL A 110 -14.05 -0.08 4.92
N ILE A 111 -13.08 -0.55 4.14
CA ILE A 111 -11.84 0.19 3.89
C ILE A 111 -12.15 1.54 3.23
N SER A 112 -13.02 1.58 2.23
CA SER A 112 -13.38 2.82 1.53
C SER A 112 -14.06 3.83 2.47
N THR A 113 -14.92 3.37 3.37
CA THR A 113 -15.54 4.23 4.39
C THR A 113 -14.52 4.76 5.39
N ILE A 114 -13.58 3.92 5.85
CA ILE A 114 -12.52 4.36 6.77
C ILE A 114 -11.60 5.37 6.12
N ASP A 115 -11.19 5.12 4.87
CA ASP A 115 -10.37 6.04 4.09
C ASP A 115 -11.08 7.39 3.92
N ASP A 116 -12.38 7.39 3.63
CA ASP A 116 -13.15 8.63 3.51
C ASP A 116 -13.18 9.46 4.81
N LEU A 117 -13.53 8.81 5.92
CA LEU A 117 -13.77 9.48 7.19
C LEU A 117 -12.49 9.98 7.87
N ASN A 118 -11.38 9.27 7.67
CA ASN A 118 -10.18 9.47 8.49
C ASN A 118 -8.95 9.92 7.69
N TYR A 119 -8.89 9.66 6.38
CA TYR A 119 -7.68 9.89 5.59
C TYR A 119 -7.98 10.82 4.42
N PRO A 120 -7.75 12.16 4.55
CA PRO A 120 -7.91 13.08 3.43
C PRO A 120 -7.08 12.59 2.24
N GLU A 121 -7.57 12.78 1.02
CA GLU A 121 -7.02 12.09 -0.15
C GLU A 121 -5.51 12.35 -0.37
N LYS A 122 -4.67 11.39 0.03
CA LYS A 122 -3.20 11.42 -0.10
C LYS A 122 -2.68 10.73 -1.36
N THR A 123 -3.54 10.42 -2.33
CA THR A 123 -3.14 9.75 -3.57
C THR A 123 -3.30 10.70 -4.75
N GLU A 124 -2.24 10.84 -5.53
CA GLU A 124 -2.19 11.67 -6.74
C GLU A 124 -2.87 10.95 -7.90
N THR A 125 -2.49 9.69 -8.14
CA THR A 125 -3.01 8.86 -9.23
C THR A 125 -2.99 7.39 -8.85
N TYR A 126 -4.01 6.66 -9.29
CA TYR A 126 -4.11 5.21 -9.22
C TYR A 126 -3.89 4.64 -10.62
N TYR A 127 -2.77 3.95 -10.83
CA TYR A 127 -2.50 3.24 -12.07
C TYR A 127 -2.92 1.78 -11.94
N ILE A 128 -3.83 1.33 -12.79
CA ILE A 128 -4.22 -0.08 -12.90
C ILE A 128 -3.39 -0.70 -14.03
N VAL A 129 -2.67 -1.76 -13.72
CA VAL A 129 -1.82 -2.49 -14.68
C VAL A 129 -2.19 -3.97 -14.73
N ASN A 130 -1.79 -4.65 -15.79
CA ASN A 130 -2.02 -6.07 -16.03
C ASN A 130 -3.51 -6.46 -15.92
N ALA A 131 -4.41 -5.58 -16.35
CA ALA A 131 -5.85 -5.80 -16.29
C ALA A 131 -6.28 -6.97 -17.21
N PRO A 132 -6.78 -8.10 -16.68
CA PRO A 132 -7.30 -9.18 -17.51
C PRO A 132 -8.67 -8.81 -18.11
N TYR A 133 -9.15 -9.57 -19.09
CA TYR A 133 -10.44 -9.33 -19.76
C TYR A 133 -11.64 -9.16 -18.78
N ILE A 134 -11.62 -9.89 -17.68
CA ILE A 134 -12.62 -9.87 -16.60
C ILE A 134 -12.61 -8.54 -15.84
N PHE A 135 -11.50 -7.79 -15.81
CA PHE A 135 -11.39 -6.54 -15.06
C PHE A 135 -12.59 -5.59 -15.29
N SER A 136 -13.04 -5.45 -16.53
CA SER A 136 -14.17 -4.58 -16.88
C SER A 136 -15.47 -4.92 -16.12
N ALA A 137 -15.76 -6.21 -15.90
CA ALA A 137 -16.94 -6.66 -15.17
C ALA A 137 -16.79 -6.40 -13.66
N CYS A 138 -15.63 -6.72 -13.07
CA CYS A 138 -15.34 -6.39 -11.67
C CYS A 138 -15.40 -4.87 -11.42
N TRP A 139 -14.85 -4.09 -12.35
CA TRP A 139 -14.79 -2.64 -12.24
C TRP A 139 -16.17 -1.99 -12.26
N LYS A 140 -17.14 -2.53 -13.02
CA LYS A 140 -18.54 -2.05 -12.99
C LYS A 140 -19.17 -2.16 -11.60
N VAL A 141 -18.80 -3.19 -10.83
CA VAL A 141 -19.31 -3.43 -9.47
C VAL A 141 -18.54 -2.62 -8.43
N VAL A 142 -17.22 -2.47 -8.58
CA VAL A 142 -16.36 -1.78 -7.62
C VAL A 142 -16.42 -0.25 -7.77
N ARG A 143 -16.47 0.26 -9.01
CA ARG A 143 -16.41 1.69 -9.30
C ARG A 143 -17.45 2.53 -8.53
N PRO A 144 -18.72 2.11 -8.34
CA PRO A 144 -19.69 2.87 -7.56
C PRO A 144 -19.35 3.00 -6.06
N LEU A 145 -18.56 2.08 -5.51
CA LEU A 145 -18.10 2.15 -4.11
C LEU A 145 -17.01 3.20 -3.91
N LEU A 146 -16.33 3.59 -4.99
CA LEU A 146 -15.26 4.58 -4.95
C LEU A 146 -15.83 5.99 -5.01
N GLN A 147 -15.24 6.87 -4.21
CA GLN A 147 -15.58 8.28 -4.21
C GLN A 147 -15.28 8.95 -5.55
N GLU A 148 -15.97 10.06 -5.84
CA GLU A 148 -15.76 10.79 -7.10
C GLU A 148 -14.32 11.24 -7.31
N ARG A 149 -13.68 11.77 -6.27
CA ARG A 149 -12.27 12.18 -6.30
C ARG A 149 -11.32 11.04 -6.70
N THR A 150 -11.50 9.87 -6.08
CA THR A 150 -10.73 8.66 -6.38
C THR A 150 -11.00 8.19 -7.81
N ARG A 151 -12.27 8.14 -8.25
CA ARG A 151 -12.64 7.71 -9.61
C ARG A 151 -11.98 8.56 -10.69
N LYS A 152 -11.85 9.87 -10.48
CA LYS A 152 -11.20 10.81 -11.43
C LYS A 152 -9.69 10.59 -11.55
N LYS A 153 -9.07 9.97 -10.55
CA LYS A 153 -7.62 9.70 -10.47
C LYS A 153 -7.22 8.30 -10.93
N VAL A 154 -8.17 7.46 -11.33
CA VAL A 154 -7.89 6.10 -11.79
C VAL A 154 -7.55 6.13 -13.28
N GLN A 155 -6.37 5.60 -13.63
CA GLN A 155 -5.90 5.42 -14.99
C GLN A 155 -5.63 3.93 -15.22
N VAL A 156 -6.24 3.35 -16.24
CA VAL A 156 -5.99 1.96 -16.65
C VAL A 156 -4.94 1.97 -17.75
N LEU A 157 -3.79 1.36 -17.50
CA LEU A 157 -2.67 1.27 -18.44
C LEU A 157 -2.72 -0.05 -19.23
N SER A 158 -2.15 -0.04 -20.42
CA SER A 158 -2.03 -1.25 -21.25
C SER A 158 -0.93 -2.16 -20.73
N GLY A 159 -1.16 -3.48 -20.73
CA GLY A 159 -0.17 -4.47 -20.31
C GLY A 159 0.40 -4.17 -18.92
N SER A 160 1.73 -4.23 -18.78
CA SER A 160 2.43 -3.93 -17.53
C SER A 160 2.49 -2.43 -17.17
N GLY A 161 2.00 -1.55 -18.06
CA GLY A 161 2.04 -0.09 -17.91
C GLY A 161 3.46 0.50 -17.90
N ARG A 162 4.47 -0.30 -18.29
CA ARG A 162 5.88 0.05 -18.17
C ARG A 162 6.21 1.38 -18.85
N ASP A 163 5.80 1.54 -20.10
CA ASP A 163 6.19 2.69 -20.91
C ASP A 163 5.56 3.99 -20.39
N GLU A 164 4.31 3.94 -19.92
CA GLU A 164 3.64 5.08 -19.29
C GLU A 164 4.26 5.41 -17.93
N LEU A 165 4.57 4.40 -17.11
CA LEU A 165 5.18 4.61 -15.80
C LEU A 165 6.61 5.18 -15.92
N LEU A 166 7.39 4.75 -16.91
CA LEU A 166 8.74 5.28 -17.16
C LEU A 166 8.76 6.78 -17.53
N LYS A 167 7.62 7.35 -17.95
CA LYS A 167 7.50 8.80 -18.14
C LYS A 167 7.62 9.53 -16.80
N ILE A 168 7.08 8.96 -15.73
CA ILE A 168 6.95 9.61 -14.42
C ILE A 168 7.90 9.07 -13.34
N MET A 169 8.52 7.90 -13.52
CA MET A 169 9.45 7.32 -12.55
C MET A 169 10.62 6.62 -13.24
N ASP A 170 11.71 6.42 -12.50
CA ASP A 170 12.88 5.70 -13.01
C ASP A 170 12.63 4.19 -13.03
N TYR A 171 13.38 3.47 -13.87
CA TYR A 171 13.27 2.03 -14.01
C TYR A 171 13.41 1.29 -12.67
N GLU A 172 14.32 1.74 -11.81
CA GLU A 172 14.56 1.14 -10.49
C GLU A 172 13.47 1.44 -9.46
N SER A 173 12.58 2.40 -9.75
CA SER A 173 11.39 2.65 -8.93
C SER A 173 10.17 1.86 -9.40
N LEU A 174 10.23 1.18 -10.56
CA LEU A 174 9.12 0.37 -11.02
C LEU A 174 8.88 -0.81 -10.08
N PRO A 175 7.63 -1.15 -9.75
CA PRO A 175 7.32 -2.42 -9.10
C PRO A 175 7.81 -3.60 -9.95
N HIS A 176 8.21 -4.70 -9.30
CA HIS A 176 8.75 -5.89 -9.97
C HIS A 176 7.83 -6.46 -11.08
N PHE A 177 6.50 -6.34 -10.93
CA PHE A 177 5.52 -6.78 -11.92
C PHE A 177 5.39 -5.84 -13.13
N CYS A 178 5.88 -4.61 -13.06
CA CYS A 178 5.95 -3.67 -14.19
C CYS A 178 7.25 -3.81 -15.00
N ARG A 179 8.27 -4.48 -14.44
CA ARG A 179 9.59 -4.62 -15.08
C ARG A 179 9.67 -5.74 -16.10
N LYS A 180 8.80 -6.75 -16.03
CA LYS A 180 8.86 -7.92 -16.90
C LYS A 180 8.57 -7.52 -18.35
N GLU A 181 9.52 -7.78 -19.24
CA GLU A 181 9.28 -7.79 -20.69
C GLU A 181 8.48 -9.05 -21.04
N GLY A 182 7.48 -8.91 -21.91
CA GLY A 182 6.66 -10.04 -22.35
C GLY A 182 7.52 -11.15 -22.95
N SER A 183 7.31 -12.40 -22.50
CA SER A 183 7.69 -13.70 -23.09
C SER A 183 8.71 -13.71 -24.25
N GLY A 184 9.83 -13.02 -24.07
CA GLY A 184 10.97 -12.99 -24.96
C GLY A 184 12.14 -13.53 -24.17
N SER A 185 12.68 -14.67 -24.60
CA SER A 185 13.89 -15.24 -24.03
C SER A 185 15.07 -14.28 -24.26
N SER A 186 15.34 -13.39 -23.32
CA SER A 186 16.61 -12.68 -23.24
C SER A 186 17.26 -12.99 -21.91
N ARG A 187 18.29 -13.83 -21.98
CA ARG A 187 19.25 -14.07 -20.92
C ARG A 187 20.04 -12.78 -20.69
N HIS A 188 19.49 -11.87 -19.91
CA HIS A 188 20.29 -10.87 -19.20
C HIS A 188 20.20 -11.16 -17.71
N SER A 189 20.96 -12.18 -17.30
CA SER A 189 21.53 -12.21 -15.96
C SER A 189 22.44 -11.00 -15.83
N ARG A 190 21.92 -9.93 -15.26
CA ARG A 190 22.73 -8.90 -14.65
C ARG A 190 22.27 -8.79 -13.20
N ASP A 191 23.20 -9.22 -12.37
CA ASP A 191 23.23 -9.18 -10.92
C ASP A 191 22.49 -7.96 -10.32
N GLY A 192 21.56 -8.25 -9.42
CA GLY A 192 20.58 -7.31 -8.90
C GLY A 192 19.26 -8.03 -8.71
N THR A 193 19.09 -8.68 -7.56
CA THR A 193 17.81 -9.27 -7.14
C THR A 193 16.67 -8.31 -7.49
N ILE A 194 15.78 -8.69 -8.42
CA ILE A 194 14.55 -7.93 -8.66
C ILE A 194 13.82 -7.93 -7.32
N SER A 195 13.90 -6.80 -6.61
CA SER A 195 13.37 -6.66 -5.26
C SER A 195 11.84 -6.75 -5.35
N ASP A 196 11.29 -7.88 -4.92
CA ASP A 196 9.85 -8.05 -4.79
C ASP A 196 9.36 -7.13 -3.67
N CYS A 197 8.74 -6.02 -4.04
CA CYS A 197 8.17 -5.06 -3.10
C CYS A 197 7.08 -5.63 -2.18
N PHE A 198 6.53 -6.81 -2.48
CA PHE A 198 5.59 -7.52 -1.61
C PHE A 198 6.27 -8.45 -0.60
N SER A 199 7.54 -8.79 -0.80
CA SER A 199 8.28 -9.66 0.12
C SER A 199 8.38 -9.01 1.51
N LEU A 200 8.13 -9.80 2.56
CA LEU A 200 8.29 -9.32 3.93
C LEU A 200 9.74 -8.98 4.27
N ASP A 201 10.72 -9.49 3.53
CA ASP A 201 12.14 -9.16 3.69
C ASP A 201 12.49 -7.79 3.07
N HIS A 202 11.57 -7.20 2.29
CA HIS A 202 11.75 -5.87 1.75
C HIS A 202 11.88 -4.84 2.88
N PRO A 203 12.83 -3.86 2.79
CA PRO A 203 13.07 -2.88 3.85
C PRO A 203 11.81 -2.16 4.33
N PHE A 204 10.89 -1.84 3.42
CA PHE A 204 9.58 -1.26 3.74
C PHE A 204 8.81 -2.06 4.80
N HIS A 205 8.70 -3.38 4.64
CA HIS A 205 7.92 -4.23 5.54
C HIS A 205 8.60 -4.38 6.89
N GLN A 206 9.93 -4.54 6.90
CA GLN A 206 10.73 -4.59 8.13
C GLN A 206 10.61 -3.28 8.94
N GLN A 207 10.72 -2.14 8.26
CA GLN A 207 10.59 -0.83 8.91
C GLN A 207 9.17 -0.57 9.41
N LEU A 208 8.13 -0.95 8.64
CA LEU A 208 6.75 -0.86 9.08
C LEU A 208 6.49 -1.71 10.33
N TYR A 209 6.96 -2.96 10.34
CA TYR A 209 6.79 -3.86 11.49
C TYR A 209 7.47 -3.30 12.74
N ASN A 210 8.72 -2.84 12.61
CA ASN A 210 9.47 -2.23 13.72
C ASN A 210 8.78 -0.96 14.23
N TYR A 211 8.33 -0.09 13.32
CA TYR A 211 7.60 1.12 13.68
C TYR A 211 6.35 0.81 14.51
N VAL A 212 5.52 -0.15 14.07
CA VAL A 212 4.30 -0.55 14.80
C VAL A 212 4.66 -1.10 16.18
N LYS A 213 5.71 -1.92 16.29
CA LYS A 213 6.18 -2.48 17.55
C LYS A 213 6.69 -1.39 18.52
N GLU A 214 7.44 -0.42 18.02
CA GLU A 214 7.95 0.71 18.80
C GLU A 214 6.81 1.61 19.31
N GLN A 215 5.86 1.95 18.44
CA GLN A 215 4.68 2.74 18.85
C GLN A 215 3.88 2.04 19.95
N ALA A 216 3.74 0.71 19.87
CA ALA A 216 3.07 -0.07 20.90
C ALA A 216 3.78 -0.02 22.25
N ALA A 217 5.12 -0.04 22.26
CA ALA A 217 5.91 0.04 23.49
C ALA A 217 5.78 1.42 24.16
N VAL A 218 5.72 2.50 23.38
CA VAL A 218 5.53 3.86 23.89
C VAL A 218 4.15 4.04 24.52
N VAL A 219 3.09 3.51 23.90
CA VAL A 219 1.71 3.58 24.42
C VAL A 219 1.51 2.70 25.67
N GLY A 220 2.33 1.67 25.86
CA GLY A 220 2.28 0.76 27.01
C GLY A 220 2.99 1.25 28.28
N GLN A 221 3.69 2.40 28.24
CA GLN A 221 4.33 2.98 29.43
C GLN A 221 3.31 3.82 30.22
N PRO A 222 3.07 3.54 31.52
CA PRO A 222 2.28 4.44 32.36
C PRO A 222 2.99 5.80 32.43
N SER A 223 2.22 6.88 32.30
CA SER A 223 2.74 8.24 32.41
C SER A 223 3.27 8.49 33.83
N ASP A 224 4.59 8.53 34.01
CA ASP A 224 5.25 8.98 35.24
C ASP A 224 5.13 10.51 35.42
N MET A 225 3.90 11.02 35.47
CA MET A 225 3.58 12.39 35.88
C MET A 225 2.34 12.39 36.77
N ALA A 226 2.41 11.70 37.90
CA ALA A 226 1.46 11.85 39.01
C ALA A 226 2.07 11.44 40.37
N ARG A 227 3.32 11.82 40.66
CA ARG A 227 3.88 11.77 42.03
C ARG A 227 4.88 12.89 42.25
N SER A 228 4.38 14.11 42.46
CA SER A 228 5.05 15.16 43.24
C SER A 228 4.08 16.32 43.45
N THR A 229 3.20 16.15 44.43
CA THR A 229 2.60 17.21 45.24
C THR A 229 2.32 16.63 46.60
#